data_AF-A0A0T6AMU7-F1
#
_entry.id   AF-A0A0T6AMU7-F1
#
_cell.length_a   1.000
_cell.length_b   1.000
_cell.length_c   1.000
_cell.angle_alpha   90.00
_cell.angle_beta   90.00
_cell.angle_gamma   90.00
#
_symmetry.space_group_name_H-M   'P 1'
#
loop_
_entity.id
_entity.type
_entity.pdbx_description
1 polymer ?
#
loop_
_entity_poly.entity_id
_entity_poly.type
_entity_poly.pdbx_seq_one_letter_code
_entity_poly.pdbx_strand_id
1 'polypeptide(L)'
;MQTQKSVADNLRNRILAREAAIGVIGLGYVGLPLCVEFAREDFPVVGLDLDPGRVASVNRGDSYISDVAAADLRRLTAAGVPCRIMHPLLS
;
A
#
# COMPACT_ATOMS: atom_id res chain seq x y z
N MET A 1 -26.33 -17.84 23.02
CA MET A 1 -26.07 -18.29 21.64
C MET A 1 -25.20 -17.22 20.98
N GLN A 2 -23.90 -17.49 20.79
CA GLN A 2 -22.98 -16.57 20.12
C GLN A 2 -23.00 -16.88 18.63
N THR A 3 -23.49 -15.96 17.80
CA THR A 3 -23.48 -16.10 16.35
C THR A 3 -22.04 -15.93 15.87
N GLN A 4 -21.42 -16.98 15.33
CA GLN A 4 -20.11 -16.83 14.68
C GLN A 4 -20.26 -15.92 13.45
N LYS A 5 -19.50 -14.82 13.41
CA LYS A 5 -19.39 -13.95 12.23
C LYS A 5 -18.66 -14.70 11.12
N SER A 6 -19.20 -14.63 9.91
CA SER A 6 -18.57 -15.26 8.74
C SER A 6 -17.24 -14.59 8.40
N VAL A 7 -16.40 -15.27 7.61
CA VAL A 7 -15.16 -14.67 7.07
C VAL A 7 -15.46 -13.39 6.28
N ALA A 8 -16.54 -13.38 5.50
CA ALA A 8 -16.96 -12.21 4.74
C ALA A 8 -17.36 -11.04 5.67
N ASP A 9 -18.06 -11.32 6.76
CA ASP A 9 -18.43 -10.28 7.75
C ASP A 9 -17.20 -9.72 8.45
N ASN A 10 -16.23 -10.57 8.80
CA ASN A 10 -14.98 -10.15 9.42
C ASN A 10 -14.17 -9.26 8.46
N LEU A 11 -14.03 -9.66 7.20
CA LEU A 11 -13.36 -8.84 6.19
C LEU A 11 -14.09 -7.51 5.98
N ARG A 12 -15.42 -7.54 5.85
CA ARG A 12 -16.25 -6.33 5.69
C ARG A 12 -16.03 -5.36 6.84
N ASN A 13 -16.07 -5.85 8.08
CA ASN A 13 -15.85 -5.02 9.27
C ASN A 13 -14.45 -4.38 9.25
N ARG A 14 -13.42 -5.14 8.86
CA ARG A 14 -12.04 -4.61 8.76
C ARG A 14 -11.89 -3.58 7.65
N ILE A 15 -12.56 -3.75 6.51
CA ILE A 15 -12.56 -2.76 5.43
C ILE A 15 -13.24 -1.47 5.91
N LEU A 16 -14.40 -1.57 6.55
CA LEU A 16 -15.13 -0.42 7.08
C LEU A 16 -14.34 0.32 8.18
N ALA A 17 -13.58 -0.41 8.99
CA ALA A 17 -12.72 0.14 10.04
C ALA A 17 -11.34 0.61 9.54
N ARG A 18 -11.04 0.48 8.24
CA ARG A 18 -9.71 0.76 7.64
C ARG A 18 -8.56 -0.09 8.18
N GLU A 19 -8.86 -1.22 8.82
CA GLU A 19 -7.88 -2.17 9.37
C GLU A 19 -7.55 -3.34 8.44
N ALA A 20 -8.23 -3.41 7.28
CA ALA A 20 -7.91 -4.38 6.26
C ALA A 20 -6.56 -4.03 5.60
N ALA A 21 -5.62 -4.97 5.62
CA ALA A 21 -4.36 -4.81 4.92
C ALA A 21 -4.55 -5.03 3.42
N ILE A 22 -4.02 -4.12 2.60
CA ILE A 22 -4.11 -4.12 1.15
C ILE A 22 -2.74 -4.44 0.56
N GLY A 23 -2.67 -5.51 -0.23
CA GLY A 23 -1.48 -5.84 -1.01
C GLY A 23 -1.64 -5.41 -2.48
N VAL A 24 -0.66 -4.72 -3.04
CA VAL A 24 -0.62 -4.37 -4.47
C VAL A 24 0.62 -4.98 -5.09
N ILE A 25 0.44 -5.79 -6.14
CA ILE A 25 1.53 -6.47 -6.85
C ILE A 25 1.75 -5.77 -8.19
N GLY A 26 2.97 -5.30 -8.41
CA GLY A 26 3.39 -4.48 -9.54
C GLY A 26 3.16 -2.99 -9.27
N LEU A 27 4.23 -2.21 -9.16
CA LEU A 27 4.22 -0.76 -8.90
C LEU A 27 4.51 0.02 -10.18
N GLY A 28 3.90 -0.43 -11.28
CA GLY A 28 3.88 0.31 -12.53
C GLY A 28 2.93 1.50 -12.47
N TYR A 29 2.54 1.96 -13.66
CA TYR A 29 1.67 3.12 -13.83
C TYR A 29 0.33 3.03 -13.10
N VAL A 30 -0.25 1.83 -12.91
CA VAL A 30 -1.54 1.66 -12.21
C VAL A 30 -1.35 1.32 -10.73
N GLY A 31 -0.40 0.45 -10.41
CA GLY A 31 -0.25 -0.05 -9.05
C GLY A 31 0.31 0.97 -8.07
N LEU A 32 1.24 1.82 -8.49
CA LEU A 32 1.78 2.85 -7.61
C LEU A 32 0.74 3.92 -7.23
N PRO A 33 -0.05 4.50 -8.16
CA PRO A 33 -1.15 5.39 -7.76
C PRO A 33 -2.17 4.70 -6.85
N LEU A 34 -2.49 3.42 -7.11
CA LEU A 34 -3.41 2.66 -6.27
C LEU A 34 -2.90 2.49 -4.84
N CYS A 35 -1.61 2.19 -4.66
CA CYS A 35 -0.97 2.16 -3.34
C CYS A 35 -1.10 3.50 -2.62
N VAL A 36 -0.83 4.59 -3.33
CA VAL A 36 -0.88 5.95 -2.78
C VAL A 36 -2.29 6.32 -2.36
N GLU A 37 -3.31 6.04 -3.17
CA GLU A 37 -4.71 6.33 -2.84
C GLU A 37 -5.19 5.53 -1.63
N PHE A 38 -4.88 4.24 -1.54
CA PHE A 38 -5.26 3.47 -0.35
C PHE A 38 -4.55 3.93 0.92
N ALA A 39 -3.28 4.32 0.81
CA ALA A 39 -2.53 4.84 1.94
C ALA A 39 -3.03 6.25 2.36
N ARG A 40 -3.56 7.05 1.41
CA ARG A 40 -4.25 8.33 1.70
C ARG A 40 -5.56 8.14 2.44
N GLU A 41 -6.24 7.03 2.21
CA GLU A 41 -7.47 6.61 2.89
C GLU A 41 -7.20 5.83 4.21
N ASP A 42 -5.99 5.98 4.77
CA ASP A 42 -5.54 5.43 6.04
C ASP A 42 -5.53 3.88 6.14
N PHE A 43 -5.53 3.18 5.01
CA PHE A 43 -5.34 1.73 5.03
C PHE A 43 -3.88 1.34 5.24
N PRO A 44 -3.63 0.19 5.90
CA PRO A 44 -2.37 -0.51 5.78
C PRO A 44 -2.20 -1.07 4.37
N VAL A 45 -1.13 -0.67 3.68
CA VAL A 45 -0.77 -1.04 2.31
C VAL A 45 0.62 -1.70 2.25
N VAL A 46 0.76 -2.72 1.41
CA VAL A 46 2.05 -3.29 1.05
C VAL A 46 2.14 -3.31 -0.46
N GLY A 47 3.13 -2.61 -1.01
CA GLY A 47 3.43 -2.65 -2.43
C GLY A 47 4.54 -3.65 -2.72
N LEU A 48 4.40 -4.43 -3.78
CA LEU A 48 5.36 -5.46 -4.18
C LEU A 48 5.78 -5.20 -5.63
N ASP A 49 7.09 -5.15 -5.89
CA ASP A 49 7.61 -5.07 -7.25
C ASP A 49 8.88 -5.92 -7.38
N LEU A 50 9.13 -6.44 -8.59
CA LEU A 50 10.33 -7.22 -8.93
C LEU A 50 11.52 -6.32 -9.29
N ASP A 51 11.29 -5.04 -9.55
CA ASP A 51 12.36 -4.09 -9.83
C ASP A 51 12.86 -3.46 -8.52
N PRO A 52 14.06 -3.83 -8.03
CA PRO A 52 14.61 -3.28 -6.79
C PRO A 52 14.89 -1.78 -6.88
N GLY A 53 15.13 -1.23 -8.07
CA GLY A 53 15.32 0.20 -8.29
C GLY A 53 14.03 0.99 -8.10
N ARG A 54 12.88 0.45 -8.55
CA ARG A 54 11.56 1.02 -8.28
C ARG A 54 11.24 0.98 -6.80
N VAL A 55 11.40 -0.18 -6.16
CA VAL A 55 11.20 -0.36 -4.72
C VAL A 55 12.00 0.67 -3.92
N ALA A 56 13.29 0.83 -4.22
CA ALA A 56 14.15 1.78 -3.53
C ALA A 56 13.74 3.24 -3.79
N SER A 57 13.32 3.57 -5.01
CA SER A 57 12.85 4.92 -5.36
C SER A 57 11.57 5.27 -4.61
N VAL A 58 10.57 4.37 -4.61
CA VAL A 58 9.34 4.59 -3.86
C VAL A 58 9.63 4.76 -2.37
N ASN A 59 10.44 3.90 -1.76
CA ASN A 59 10.78 3.98 -0.34
C ASN A 59 11.55 5.26 0.06
N ARG A 60 12.20 5.94 -0.89
CA ARG A 60 12.81 7.27 -0.67
C ARG A 60 11.84 8.43 -0.90
N GLY A 61 10.61 8.14 -1.32
CA GLY A 61 9.62 9.16 -1.73
C GLY A 61 9.92 9.77 -3.11
N ASP A 62 10.68 9.07 -3.95
CA ASP A 62 10.96 9.49 -5.32
C ASP A 62 9.96 8.81 -6.27
N SER A 63 9.13 9.63 -6.92
CA SER A 63 8.21 9.13 -7.94
C SER A 63 8.92 9.04 -9.29
N TYR A 64 8.78 7.90 -9.97
CA TYR A 64 9.24 7.67 -11.34
C TYR A 64 8.08 7.70 -12.36
N ILE A 65 6.86 8.02 -11.92
CA ILE A 65 5.69 8.22 -12.78
C ILE A 65 5.10 9.63 -12.57
N SER A 66 4.56 10.23 -13.62
CA SER A 66 4.00 11.58 -13.60
C SER A 66 2.77 11.72 -12.70
N ASP A 67 2.01 10.65 -12.54
CA ASP A 67 0.66 10.68 -11.96
C ASP A 67 0.68 10.59 -10.43
N VAL A 68 1.87 10.41 -9.84
CA VAL A 68 2.09 10.43 -8.40
C VAL A 68 3.08 11.54 -8.10
N ALA A 69 2.63 12.58 -7.40
CA ALA A 69 3.52 13.66 -7.00
C ALA A 69 4.51 13.15 -5.94
N ALA A 70 5.78 13.53 -6.07
CA ALA A 70 6.81 13.15 -5.11
C ALA A 70 6.49 13.62 -3.68
N ALA A 71 5.76 14.73 -3.52
CA ALA A 71 5.30 15.21 -2.22
C ALA A 71 4.36 14.22 -1.52
N ASP A 72 3.45 13.60 -2.26
CA ASP A 72 2.53 12.60 -1.72
C ASP A 72 3.28 11.35 -1.29
N LEU A 73 4.22 10.88 -2.12
CA LEU A 73 5.02 9.71 -1.84
C LEU A 73 5.93 9.92 -0.62
N ARG A 74 6.54 11.11 -0.51
CA ARG A 74 7.34 11.51 0.65
C ARG A 74 6.52 11.56 1.93
N ARG A 75 5.29 12.10 1.85
CA ARG A 75 4.40 12.12 3.01
C ARG A 75 4.07 10.70 3.49
N LEU A 76 3.74 9.80 2.57
CA LEU A 76 3.38 8.42 2.90
C LEU A 76 4.56 7.61 3.44
N THR A 77 5.76 7.80 2.88
CA THR A 77 6.97 7.11 3.35
C THR A 77 7.50 7.68 4.68
N ALA A 78 7.41 9.00 4.89
CA ALA A 78 7.88 9.64 6.12
C ALA A 78 6.92 9.46 7.31
N ALA A 79 5.61 9.37 7.06
CA ALA A 79 4.60 9.25 8.10
C ALA A 79 4.56 7.86 8.76
N GLY A 80 5.44 6.92 8.36
CA GLY A 80 5.41 5.55 8.86
C GLY A 80 4.11 4.82 8.56
N VAL A 81 3.30 5.39 7.64
CA VAL A 81 2.09 4.76 7.11
C VAL A 81 2.53 3.41 6.57
N PRO A 82 1.78 2.33 6.77
CA PRO A 82 2.18 1.03 6.26
C PRO A 82 1.99 1.14 4.76
N CYS A 83 2.98 1.64 4.03
CA CYS A 83 3.15 1.46 2.61
C CYS A 83 4.53 0.87 2.49
N ARG A 84 4.66 -0.37 2.96
CA ARG A 84 5.94 -1.07 2.91
C ARG A 84 6.12 -1.55 1.49
N ILE A 85 7.09 -0.99 0.79
CA ILE A 85 7.41 -1.45 -0.56
C ILE A 85 8.51 -2.50 -0.46
N MET A 86 8.21 -3.71 -0.91
CA MET A 86 9.10 -4.85 -0.75
C MET A 86 9.43 -5.46 -2.12
N HIS A 87 10.67 -5.89 -2.26
CA HIS A 87 11.05 -6.84 -3.29
C HIS A 87 10.88 -8.26 -2.71
N PRO A 88 10.16 -9.17 -3.38
CA PRO A 88 9.75 -10.46 -2.80
C PRO A 88 10.91 -11.37 -2.37
N LEU A 89 12.13 -11.12 -2.86
CA LEU A 89 13.32 -11.94 -2.60
C LEU A 89 14.46 -11.22 -1.83
N LEU A 90 14.28 -9.96 -1.44
CA LEU A 90 15.35 -9.13 -0.83
C LEU A 90 14.94 -8.52 0.53
N SER A 91 14.00 -9.17 1.22
CA SER A 91 13.33 -8.61 2.42
C SER A 91 13.94 -9.07 3.74
#